data_AF-A0A535UQC6-F1
#
_entry.id   AF-A0A535UQC6-F1
#
_cell.length_a   1.000
_cell.length_b   1.000
_cell.length_c   1.000
_cell.angle_alpha   90.00
_cell.angle_beta   90.00
_cell.angle_gamma   90.00
#
_symmetry.space_group_name_H-M   'P 1'
#
loop_
_entity.id
_entity.type
_entity.pdbx_description
1 polymer ?
#
loop_
_entity_poly.entity_id
_entity_poly.type
_entity_poly.pdbx_seq_one_letter_code
_entity_poly.pdbx_strand_id
1 'polypeptide(L)'
;MESMKAAARAAGLCDIRVEERPVDVGVTEPEQLADYRFGQAHFAAWLDEIGPDRARLLRQEAAATIRPIMEPYRPIVVFLAALSPPRAPRSR
;
A
#
# COMPACT_ATOMS: atom_id res chain seq x y z
N MET A 1 -6.09 -0.72 -14.43
CA MET A 1 -7.56 -0.83 -14.30
C MET A 1 -8.19 -2.16 -14.75
N GLU A 2 -8.03 -2.63 -16.01
CA GLU A 2 -8.78 -3.81 -16.48
C GLU A 2 -8.47 -5.12 -15.73
N SER A 3 -7.23 -5.30 -15.25
CA SER A 3 -6.86 -6.43 -14.39
C SER A 3 -7.63 -6.44 -13.06
N MET A 4 -7.78 -5.28 -12.39
CA MET A 4 -8.54 -5.19 -11.14
C MET A 4 -10.04 -5.43 -11.37
N LYS A 5 -10.61 -4.91 -12.46
CA LYS A 5 -12.00 -5.20 -12.83
C LYS A 5 -12.21 -6.70 -13.09
N ALA A 6 -11.28 -7.34 -13.81
CA ALA A 6 -11.33 -8.77 -14.06
C ALA A 6 -11.24 -9.58 -12.76
N ALA A 7 -10.33 -9.23 -11.85
CA ALA A 7 -10.22 -9.86 -10.54
C ALA A 7 -11.51 -9.69 -9.71
N ALA A 8 -12.10 -8.49 -9.70
CA ALA A 8 -13.36 -8.23 -9.00
C ALA A 8 -14.53 -9.05 -9.57
N ARG A 9 -14.62 -9.20 -10.90
CA ARG A 9 -15.62 -10.08 -11.54
C ARG A 9 -15.38 -11.55 -11.18
N ALA A 10 -14.14 -12.01 -11.20
CA ALA A 10 -13.78 -13.37 -10.82
C ALA A 10 -14.13 -13.67 -9.34
N ALA A 11 -14.09 -12.65 -8.48
CA ALA A 11 -14.54 -12.71 -7.10
C ALA A 11 -16.08 -12.66 -6.93
N GLY A 12 -16.84 -12.59 -8.03
CA GLY A 12 -18.30 -12.56 -8.01
C GLY A 12 -18.91 -11.19 -7.69
N LEU A 13 -18.14 -10.11 -7.75
CA LEU A 13 -18.64 -8.75 -7.53
C LEU A 13 -19.33 -8.22 -8.79
N CYS A 14 -20.34 -7.37 -8.61
CA CYS A 14 -21.06 -6.68 -9.69
C CYS A 14 -20.98 -5.16 -9.55
N ASP A 15 -21.43 -4.43 -10.57
CA ASP A 15 -21.43 -2.95 -10.60
C ASP A 15 -20.06 -2.32 -10.28
N ILE A 16 -19.01 -2.91 -10.86
CA ILE A 16 -17.62 -2.60 -10.55
C ILE A 16 -17.18 -1.25 -11.12
N ARG A 17 -16.73 -0.37 -10.24
CA ARG A 17 -16.03 0.89 -10.52
C ARG A 17 -14.59 0.75 -10.03
N VAL A 18 -13.62 1.01 -10.91
CA VAL A 18 -12.20 1.05 -10.57
C VAL A 18 -11.64 2.38 -11.02
N GLU A 19 -10.97 3.08 -10.12
CA GLU A 19 -10.29 4.33 -10.38
C GLU A 19 -8.86 4.26 -9.84
N GLU A 20 -7.93 4.90 -10.53
CA GLU A 20 -6.54 5.05 -10.11
C GLU A 20 -6.24 6.54 -10.00
N ARG A 21 -5.79 6.98 -8.82
CA ARG A 21 -5.42 8.38 -8.62
C ARG A 21 -4.29 8.51 -7.61
N PRO A 22 -3.44 9.54 -7.74
CA PRO A 22 -2.52 9.91 -6.67
C PRO A 22 -3.32 10.29 -5.42
N VAL A 23 -2.91 9.78 -4.26
CA VAL A 23 -3.51 10.09 -2.97
C VAL A 23 -2.48 10.74 -2.09
N ASP A 24 -2.83 11.89 -1.50
CA ASP A 24 -2.04 12.45 -0.41
C ASP A 24 -2.21 11.58 0.84
N VAL A 25 -1.12 10.98 1.28
CA VAL A 25 -1.10 10.09 2.45
C VAL A 25 -0.50 10.78 3.70
N GLY A 26 -0.27 12.10 3.63
CA GLY A 26 0.27 12.89 4.74
C GLY A 26 1.75 12.63 5.03
N VAL A 27 2.48 12.02 4.09
CA VAL A 27 3.92 11.78 4.20
C VAL A 27 4.66 12.89 3.47
N THR A 28 5.26 13.80 4.24
CA THR A 28 5.93 15.00 3.73
C THR A 28 7.44 15.00 3.97
N GLU A 29 7.91 14.22 4.95
CA GLU A 29 9.32 14.14 5.32
C GLU A 29 9.99 12.84 4.83
N PRO A 30 11.30 12.86 4.49
CA PRO A 30 12.03 11.67 4.05
C PRO A 30 11.99 10.51 5.04
N GLU A 31 12.10 10.80 6.34
CA GLU A 31 12.05 9.83 7.43
C GLU A 31 10.69 9.12 7.47
N GLN A 32 9.60 9.87 7.27
CA GLN A 32 8.25 9.32 7.22
C GLN A 32 8.09 8.36 6.03
N LEU A 33 8.69 8.67 4.88
CA LEU A 33 8.63 7.79 3.70
C LEU A 33 9.44 6.50 3.93
N ALA A 34 10.62 6.60 4.55
CA ALA A 34 11.42 5.44 4.92
C ALA A 34 10.65 4.55 5.91
N ASP A 35 10.07 5.13 6.96
CA ASP A 35 9.30 4.40 7.96
C ASP A 35 8.03 3.77 7.37
N TYR A 36 7.29 4.52 6.54
CA TYR A 36 6.13 3.99 5.82
C TYR A 36 6.49 2.76 4.98
N ARG A 37 7.62 2.80 4.26
CA ARG A 37 8.04 1.70 3.39
C ARG A 37 8.52 0.49 4.18
N PHE A 38 9.37 0.71 5.19
CA PHE A 38 9.90 -0.35 6.04
C PHE A 38 8.90 -0.90 7.06
N GLY A 39 7.79 -0.19 7.31
CA GLY A 39 6.69 -0.69 8.14
C GLY A 39 5.79 -1.72 7.44
N GLN A 40 5.98 -1.98 6.14
CA GLN A 40 5.17 -2.94 5.40
C GLN A 40 5.54 -4.39 5.78
N ALA A 41 4.52 -5.24 5.92
CA ALA A 41 4.66 -6.59 6.48
C ALA A 41 5.70 -7.47 5.78
N HIS A 42 5.89 -7.33 4.47
CA HIS A 42 6.89 -8.11 3.73
C HIS A 42 8.34 -7.75 4.06
N PHE A 43 8.61 -6.62 4.72
CA PHE A 43 9.95 -6.29 5.24
C PHE A 43 10.19 -6.82 6.65
N ALA A 44 9.15 -7.20 7.40
CA ALA A 44 9.25 -7.51 8.83
C ALA A 44 10.31 -8.58 9.12
N ALA A 45 10.21 -9.75 8.47
CA ALA A 45 11.14 -10.86 8.70
C ALA A 45 12.60 -10.49 8.40
N TRP A 46 12.83 -9.69 7.36
CA TRP A 46 14.18 -9.26 6.99
C TRP A 46 14.73 -8.20 7.96
N LEU A 47 13.90 -7.27 8.42
CA LEU A 47 14.29 -6.27 9.41
C LEU A 47 14.64 -6.93 10.75
N ASP A 48 13.93 -7.99 11.12
CA ASP A 48 14.25 -8.82 12.29
C ASP A 48 15.59 -9.53 12.12
N GLU A 49 15.87 -10.09 10.94
CA GLU A 49 17.13 -10.78 10.62
C GLU A 49 18.36 -9.86 10.73
N ILE A 50 18.28 -8.63 10.21
CA ILE A 50 19.40 -7.68 10.29
C ILE A 50 19.55 -7.05 11.67
N GLY A 51 18.52 -7.14 12.51
CA GLY A 51 18.50 -6.60 13.86
C GLY A 51 18.25 -5.07 13.95
N PRO A 52 17.90 -4.57 15.14
CA PRO A 52 17.39 -3.22 15.33
C PRO A 52 18.41 -2.11 15.00
N ASP A 53 19.69 -2.31 15.28
CA ASP A 53 20.71 -1.30 15.01
C ASP A 53 20.94 -1.10 13.51
N ARG A 54 21.03 -2.20 12.75
CA ARG A 54 21.15 -2.12 11.29
C ARG A 54 19.87 -1.58 10.66
N ALA A 55 18.71 -1.99 11.17
CA ALA A 55 17.43 -1.47 10.73
C ALA A 55 17.27 0.03 10.98
N ARG A 56 17.87 0.57 12.07
CA ARG A 56 17.91 2.00 12.35
C ARG A 56 18.86 2.73 11.39
N LEU A 57 20.07 2.22 11.18
CA LEU A 57 21.04 2.81 10.24
C LEU A 57 20.49 2.85 8.81
N LEU A 58 19.88 1.75 8.36
CA LEU A 58 19.24 1.65 7.06
C LEU A 58 18.17 2.75 6.86
N ARG A 59 17.32 3.00 7.86
CA ARG A 59 16.32 4.08 7.80
C ARG A 59 16.96 5.46 7.66
N GLN A 60 18.04 5.71 8.40
CA GLN A 60 18.78 6.98 8.34
C GLN A 60 19.42 7.18 6.96
N GLU A 61 20.05 6.16 6.40
CA GLU A 61 20.64 6.20 5.06
C GLU A 61 19.58 6.38 3.96
N ALA A 62 18.44 5.70 4.09
CA ALA A 62 17.31 5.86 3.17
C ALA A 62 16.77 7.31 3.21
N ALA A 63 16.53 7.86 4.41
CA ALA A 63 16.04 9.22 4.57
C ALA A 63 17.03 10.26 3.99
N ALA A 64 18.33 10.09 4.25
CA ALA A 64 19.38 10.96 3.67
C ALA A 64 19.39 10.91 2.14
N THR A 65 19.20 9.71 1.56
CA THR A 65 19.16 9.49 0.11
C THR A 65 17.90 10.09 -0.54
N ILE A 66 16.75 10.00 0.13
CA ILE A 66 15.46 10.52 -0.34
C ILE A 66 15.40 12.04 -0.25
N ARG A 67 16.02 12.64 0.77
CA ARG A 67 15.97 14.08 1.06
C ARG A 67 16.14 15.02 -0.15
N PRO A 68 17.14 14.87 -1.04
CA PRO A 68 17.30 15.79 -2.18
C PRO A 68 16.21 15.68 -3.26
N ILE A 69 15.43 14.60 -3.26
CA ILE A 69 14.37 14.33 -4.26
C ILE A 69 12.97 14.32 -3.65
N MET A 70 12.84 14.67 -2.37
CA MET A 70 11.59 14.53 -1.66
C MET A 70 10.57 15.57 -2.14
N GLU A 71 9.39 15.07 -2.46
CA GLU A 71 8.15 15.83 -2.62
C GLU A 71 7.09 15.15 -1.73
N PRO A 72 6.01 15.83 -1.32
CA PRO A 72 4.90 15.18 -0.61
C PRO A 72 4.48 13.89 -1.32
N TYR A 73 4.58 12.77 -0.60
CA TYR A 73 4.45 11.45 -1.21
C TYR A 73 2.99 11.20 -1.59
N ARG A 74 2.78 10.98 -2.89
CA ARG A 74 1.45 10.77 -3.47
C ARG A 74 1.40 9.47 -4.29
N PRO A 75 1.34 8.30 -3.63
CA PRO A 75 1.25 7.03 -4.33
C PRO A 75 -0.01 6.95 -5.19
N ILE A 76 0.08 6.26 -6.31
CA ILE A 76 -1.09 5.87 -7.09
C ILE A 76 -1.83 4.77 -6.32
N VAL A 77 -3.06 5.06 -5.91
CA VAL A 77 -3.93 4.11 -5.21
C VAL A 77 -5.06 3.69 -6.14
N VAL A 78 -5.35 2.37 -6.13
CA VAL A 78 -6.50 1.80 -6.83
C VAL A 78 -7.70 1.82 -5.89
N PHE A 79 -8.75 2.57 -6.25
CA PHE A 79 -10.05 2.53 -5.59
C PHE A 79 -10.94 1.55 -6.33
N LEU A 80 -11.41 0.52 -5.63
CA LEU A 80 -12.39 -0.45 -6.13
C LEU A 80 -13.69 -0.28 -5.34
N ALA A 81 -14.76 0.08 -6.02
CA ALA A 81 -16.12 0.03 -5.48
C ALA A 81 -16.93 -0.98 -6.30
N ALA A 82 -17.67 -1.85 -5.63
CA ALA A 82 -18.50 -2.86 -6.27
C ALA A 82 -19.60 -3.30 -5.31
N LEU A 83 -20.67 -3.88 -5.85
CA LEU A 83 -21.70 -4.53 -5.06
C LEU A 83 -21.37 -6.01 -4.88
N SER A 84 -21.63 -6.51 -3.66
CA SER A 84 -21.65 -7.94 -3.41
C SER A 84 -23.07 -8.44 -3.67
N PRO A 85 -23.26 -9.50 -4.47
CA PRO A 85 -24.57 -10.11 -4.64
C PRO A 85 -25.14 -10.52 -3.28
N PRO A 86 -26.48 -10.47 -3.09
CA PRO A 86 -27.09 -10.93 -1.85
C PRO A 86 -26.69 -12.38 -1.58
N ARG A 87 -26.07 -12.62 -0.42
CA ARG A 87 -25.67 -13.95 0.00
C ARG A 87 -26.93 -14.79 0.20
N ALA A 88 -27.06 -15.91 -0.52
CA ALA A 88 -28.20 -16.81 -0.35
C ALA A 88 -28.33 -17.21 1.13
N PRO A 89 -29.56 -17.33 1.67
CA PRO A 89 -29.76 -17.74 3.05
C PRO A 89 -29.08 -19.09 3.28
N ARG A 90 -28.28 -19.20 4.35
CA ARG A 90 -27.67 -20.47 4.75
C ARG A 90 -28.80 -21.43 5.12
N SER A 91 -29.03 -22.46 4.31
CA SER A 91 -29.90 -23.58 4.67
C SER A 91 -29.38 -24.20 5.96
N ARG A 92 -30.23 -24.25 6.99
CA ARG A 92 -30.00 -25.01 8.22
C ARG A 92 -30.26 -26.49 7.98
#